data_AF-A0A645EQ15-F1
#
_entry.id   AF-A0A645EQ15-F1
#
_cell.length_a   1.000
_cell.length_b   1.000
_cell.length_c   1.000
_cell.angle_alpha   90.00
_cell.angle_beta   90.00
_cell.angle_gamma   90.00
#
_symmetry.space_group_name_H-M   'P 1'
#
loop_
_entity.id
_entity.type
_entity.pdbx_description
1 polymer ?
#
loop_
_entity_poly.entity_id
_entity_poly.type
_entity_poly.pdbx_seq_one_letter_code
_entity_poly.pdbx_strand_id
1 'polypeptide(L)'
;MSCTLFLCEPEDYEGGELVVVDTYGTHEVKLPAGDLILYPSTSLHRVEPVTRGERVCSFFWAQSMVRDDARRALLFEMDQAITGLRGKFGETGETVSLTGHYHNLLRMWAET
;
A
#
# COMPACT_ATOMS: atom_id res chain seq x y z
N MET A 1 8.50 -4.01 -3.01
CA MET A 1 7.19 -3.99 -2.31
C MET A 1 6.42 -5.22 -2.71
N SER A 2 5.68 -5.80 -1.78
CA SER A 2 4.88 -7.00 -2.02
C SER A 2 3.41 -6.60 -2.16
N CYS A 3 2.74 -7.18 -3.15
CA CYS A 3 1.35 -6.90 -3.47
C CYS A 3 0.55 -8.20 -3.45
N THR A 4 -0.69 -8.16 -2.96
CA THR A 4 -1.66 -9.25 -3.13
C THR A 4 -3.01 -8.66 -3.52
N LEU A 5 -3.46 -8.99 -4.74
CA LEU A 5 -4.80 -8.71 -5.26
C LEU A 5 -5.68 -9.91 -4.96
N PHE A 6 -6.77 -9.70 -4.22
CA PHE A 6 -7.74 -10.74 -3.88
C PHE A 6 -8.69 -10.95 -5.05
N LEU A 7 -8.93 -12.21 -5.44
CA LEU A 7 -9.76 -12.58 -6.61
C LEU A 7 -10.99 -13.43 -6.25
N CYS A 8 -11.25 -13.60 -4.97
CA CYS A 8 -12.40 -14.31 -4.42
C CYS A 8 -12.88 -13.60 -3.15
N GLU A 9 -14.15 -13.74 -2.78
CA GLU A 9 -14.69 -13.08 -1.60
C GLU A 9 -14.17 -13.74 -0.32
N PRO A 10 -13.97 -12.98 0.78
CA PRO A 10 -13.48 -13.52 2.03
C PRO A 10 -14.45 -14.54 2.65
N GLU A 11 -15.74 -14.47 2.34
CA GLU A 11 -16.77 -15.42 2.81
C GLU A 11 -16.75 -16.76 2.05
N ASP A 12 -16.10 -16.83 0.88
CA ASP A 12 -16.05 -18.05 0.05
C ASP A 12 -15.08 -19.12 0.59
N TYR A 13 -14.24 -18.78 1.56
CA TYR A 13 -13.26 -19.69 2.15
C TYR A 13 -13.07 -19.47 3.67
N GLU A 14 -12.76 -20.55 4.38
CA GLU A 14 -12.40 -20.53 5.80
C GLU A 14 -10.88 -20.60 5.98
N GLY A 15 -10.35 -19.80 6.90
CA GLY A 15 -8.91 -19.57 7.03
C GLY A 15 -8.38 -18.68 5.90
N GLY A 16 -7.11 -18.86 5.53
CA GLY A 16 -6.49 -18.15 4.40
C GLY A 16 -6.13 -16.69 4.68
N GLU A 17 -6.16 -16.25 5.94
CA GLU A 17 -5.75 -14.91 6.35
C GLU A 17 -4.27 -14.68 6.01
N LEU A 18 -3.98 -13.55 5.39
CA LEU A 18 -2.60 -13.09 5.23
C LEU A 18 -2.16 -12.47 6.55
N VAL A 19 -1.25 -13.15 7.24
CA VAL A 19 -0.64 -12.70 8.48
C VAL A 19 0.64 -11.95 8.13
N VAL A 20 0.69 -10.65 8.42
CA VAL A 20 1.88 -9.80 8.24
C VAL A 20 2.38 -9.36 9.62
N VAL A 21 3.65 -9.65 9.90
CA VAL A 21 4.31 -9.25 11.15
C VAL A 21 5.19 -8.03 10.86
N ASP A 22 4.98 -6.98 11.63
CA ASP A 22 5.81 -5.77 11.61
C ASP A 22 6.41 -5.49 12.99
N THR A 23 7.01 -4.31 13.17
CA THR A 23 7.67 -3.91 14.43
C THR A 23 6.69 -3.67 15.57
N TYR A 24 5.41 -3.45 15.28
CA TYR A 24 4.37 -3.06 16.22
C TYR A 24 3.33 -4.17 16.48
N GLY A 25 3.30 -5.22 15.67
CA GLY A 25 2.43 -6.35 15.90
C GLY A 25 2.28 -7.31 14.73
N THR A 26 1.17 -8.03 14.77
CA THR A 26 0.75 -8.98 13.74
C THR A 26 -0.61 -8.54 13.21
N HIS A 27 -0.71 -8.41 11.88
CA HIS A 27 -1.91 -7.98 11.18
C HIS A 27 -2.45 -9.14 10.35
N GLU A 28 -3.70 -9.50 10.58
CA GLU A 28 -4.43 -10.50 9.78
C GLU A 28 -5.28 -9.79 8.75
N VAL A 29 -5.16 -10.21 7.48
CA VAL A 29 -5.80 -9.53 6.36
C VAL A 29 -6.56 -10.51 5.48
N LYS A 30 -7.84 -10.20 5.27
CA LYS A 30 -8.73 -10.83 4.31
C LYS A 30 -9.60 -9.73 3.71
N LEU A 31 -9.37 -9.40 2.44
CA LEU A 31 -10.06 -8.30 1.75
C LEU A 31 -11.08 -8.84 0.74
N PRO A 32 -12.12 -8.04 0.41
CA PRO A 32 -13.04 -8.33 -0.69
C PRO A 32 -12.36 -8.61 -2.02
N ALA A 33 -13.05 -9.33 -2.91
CA ALA A 33 -12.56 -9.54 -4.26
C ALA A 33 -12.38 -8.19 -5.00
N GLY A 34 -11.22 -8.02 -5.64
CA GLY A 34 -10.84 -6.80 -6.34
C GLY A 34 -9.99 -5.83 -5.51
N ASP A 35 -9.92 -6.00 -4.19
CA ASP A 35 -9.07 -5.18 -3.34
C ASP A 35 -7.62 -5.68 -3.34
N LEU A 36 -6.67 -4.74 -3.18
CA LEU A 36 -5.23 -5.03 -3.15
C LEU A 36 -4.63 -4.55 -1.85
N ILE A 37 -3.87 -5.44 -1.20
CA ILE A 37 -2.98 -5.05 -0.10
C ILE A 37 -1.55 -4.85 -0.59
N LEU A 38 -0.92 -3.82 -0.04
CA LEU A 38 0.47 -3.44 -0.28
C LEU A 38 1.23 -3.43 1.05
N TYR A 39 2.37 -4.11 1.13
CA TYR A 39 3.18 -4.17 2.34
C TYR A 39 4.69 -4.24 2.05
N PRO A 40 5.56 -3.84 3.00
CA PRO A 40 7.00 -3.97 2.85
C PRO A 40 7.39 -5.42 2.58
N SER A 41 8.23 -5.65 1.58
CA SER A 41 8.72 -7.00 1.27
C SER A 41 9.64 -7.57 2.34
N THR A 42 10.10 -6.73 3.27
CA THR A 42 10.90 -7.07 4.44
C THR A 42 10.06 -7.61 5.60
N SER A 43 8.74 -7.42 5.59
CA SER A 43 7.85 -7.93 6.63
C SER A 43 7.77 -9.46 6.57
N LEU A 44 7.95 -10.11 7.72
CA LEU A 44 7.69 -11.53 7.86
C LEU A 44 6.19 -11.75 7.65
N HIS A 45 5.83 -12.68 6.77
CA HIS A 45 4.43 -12.94 6.48
C HIS A 45 4.18 -14.42 6.16
N ARG A 46 2.96 -14.86 6.43
CA ARG A 46 2.46 -16.19 6.09
C ARG A 46 0.98 -16.13 5.76
N VAL A 47 0.49 -17.12 5.02
CA VAL A 47 -0.95 -17.32 4.80
C VAL A 47 -1.38 -18.48 5.67
N GLU A 48 -2.39 -18.28 6.52
CA GLU A 48 -2.95 -19.37 7.32
C GLU A 48 -3.61 -20.44 6.42
N PRO A 49 -3.64 -21.72 6.83
CA PRO A 49 -4.25 -22.77 6.02
C PRO A 49 -5.71 -22.48 5.66
N VAL A 50 -6.07 -22.72 4.40
CA VAL A 50 -7.48 -22.72 3.98
C VAL A 50 -8.08 -24.08 4.33
N THR A 51 -9.07 -24.11 5.22
CA THR A 51 -9.70 -25.35 5.69
C THR A 51 -10.94 -25.74 4.88
N ARG A 52 -11.56 -24.77 4.20
CA ARG A 52 -12.73 -24.96 3.34
C ARG A 52 -12.76 -23.90 2.24
N GLY A 53 -13.24 -24.28 1.05
CA GLY A 53 -13.30 -23.38 -0.11
C GLY A 53 -11.94 -23.25 -0.81
N GLU A 54 -11.75 -22.17 -1.57
CA GLU A 54 -10.49 -21.87 -2.23
C GLU A 54 -10.16 -20.37 -2.13
N ARG A 55 -8.88 -20.05 -1.93
CA ARG A 55 -8.38 -18.69 -1.93
C ARG A 55 -7.60 -18.42 -3.21
N VAL A 56 -8.21 -17.69 -4.13
CA VAL A 56 -7.59 -17.29 -5.39
C VAL A 56 -7.09 -15.84 -5.27
N CYS A 57 -5.82 -15.62 -5.60
CA CYS A 57 -5.22 -14.29 -5.58
C CYS A 57 -4.11 -14.15 -6.63
N SER A 58 -3.80 -12.91 -7.00
CA SER A 58 -2.56 -12.58 -7.72
C SER A 58 -1.58 -11.94 -6.74
N PHE A 59 -0.39 -12.50 -6.61
CA PHE A 59 0.68 -11.92 -5.81
C PHE A 59 1.88 -11.59 -6.70
N PHE A 60 2.51 -10.45 -6.43
CA PHE A 60 3.65 -9.99 -7.21
C PHE A 60 4.48 -8.98 -6.42
N TRP A 61 5.65 -8.66 -6.96
CA TRP A 61 6.52 -7.63 -6.43
C TRP A 61 6.55 -6.43 -7.36
N ALA A 62 6.52 -5.24 -6.78
CA ALA A 62 6.72 -3.99 -7.47
C ALA A 62 7.99 -3.31 -6.94
N GLN A 63 8.86 -2.88 -7.84
CA GLN A 63 9.98 -2.01 -7.51
C GLN A 63 9.48 -0.56 -7.45
N SER A 64 9.68 0.07 -6.29
CA SER A 64 9.39 1.49 -6.11
C SER A 64 10.52 2.33 -6.71
N MET A 65 10.18 3.49 -7.28
CA MET A 65 11.18 4.52 -7.61
C MET A 65 11.90 5.03 -6.35
N VAL A 66 11.22 5.04 -5.20
CA VAL A 66 11.81 5.45 -3.91
C VAL A 66 12.12 4.20 -3.09
N ARG A 67 13.40 3.86 -2.97
CA ARG A 67 13.90 2.66 -2.28
C ARG A 67 13.56 2.67 -0.80
N ASP A 68 13.82 3.79 -0.13
CA ASP A 68 13.65 3.92 1.32
C ASP A 68 12.16 4.01 1.70
N ASP A 69 11.73 3.14 2.63
CA ASP A 69 10.33 3.01 3.03
C ASP A 69 9.81 4.25 3.76
N ALA A 70 10.63 4.89 4.61
CA ALA A 70 10.24 6.08 5.35
C ALA A 70 10.08 7.29 4.43
N ARG A 71 11.00 7.49 3.48
CA ARG A 71 10.89 8.54 2.46
C ARG A 71 9.65 8.36 1.60
N ARG A 72 9.33 7.12 1.23
CA ARG A 72 8.13 6.81 0.45
C ARG A 72 6.84 7.07 1.23
N ALA A 73 6.80 6.73 2.52
CA ALA A 73 5.67 7.04 3.39
C ALA A 73 5.46 8.55 3.52
N LEU A 74 6.53 9.33 3.74
CA LEU A 74 6.45 10.79 3.82
C LEU A 74 5.91 11.43 2.53
N LEU A 75 6.34 10.93 1.36
CA LEU A 75 5.80 11.39 0.08
C LEU A 75 4.31 11.07 -0.07
N PHE A 76 3.91 9.84 0.29
CA PHE A 76 2.50 9.43 0.25
C PHE A 76 1.61 10.31 1.14
N GLU A 77 2.02 10.55 2.39
CA GLU A 77 1.27 11.40 3.33
C GLU A 77 1.17 12.85 2.82
N MET A 78 2.27 13.39 2.26
CA MET A 78 2.30 14.72 1.68
C MET A 78 1.33 14.84 0.49
N ASP A 79 1.29 13.84 -0.40
CA ASP A 79 0.38 13.82 -1.54
C ASP A 79 -1.10 13.72 -1.13
N GLN A 80 -1.40 12.89 -0.12
CA GLN A 80 -2.74 12.81 0.48
C GLN A 80 -3.17 14.17 1.07
N ALA A 81 -2.27 14.85 1.79
CA ALA A 81 -2.55 16.17 2.34
C ALA A 81 -2.80 17.22 1.26
N ILE A 82 -1.98 17.24 0.19
CA ILE A 82 -2.15 18.13 -0.97
C ILE A 82 -3.49 17.87 -1.66
N THR A 83 -3.83 16.60 -1.89
CA THR A 83 -5.10 16.20 -2.51
C THR A 83 -6.29 16.60 -1.64
N GLY A 84 -6.20 16.42 -0.33
CA GLY A 84 -7.23 16.87 0.61
C GLY A 84 -7.42 18.38 0.62
N LEU A 85 -6.34 19.17 0.53
CA LEU A 85 -6.41 20.62 0.42
C LEU A 85 -7.06 21.06 -0.91
N ARG A 86 -6.68 20.43 -2.02
CA ARG A 86 -7.30 20.66 -3.33
C ARG A 86 -8.79 20.36 -3.34
N GLY A 87 -9.21 19.26 -2.71
CA GLY A 87 -10.62 18.91 -2.61
C GLY A 87 -11.45 19.93 -1.83
N LYS A 88 -10.85 20.64 -0.86
CA LYS A 88 -11.54 21.63 -0.02
C LYS A 88 -11.54 23.04 -0.60
N PHE A 89 -10.42 23.46 -1.21
CA PHE A 89 -10.19 24.85 -1.59
C PHE A 89 -9.96 25.04 -3.09
N GLY A 90 -9.96 23.96 -3.88
CA GLY A 90 -9.59 23.98 -5.28
C GLY A 90 -8.09 24.14 -5.47
N GLU A 91 -7.69 24.46 -6.70
CA GLU A 91 -6.30 24.76 -7.01
C GLU A 91 -5.96 26.20 -6.60
N THR A 92 -5.05 26.35 -5.65
CA THR A 92 -4.58 27.62 -5.09
C THR A 92 -3.08 27.78 -5.36
N GLY A 93 -2.53 28.99 -5.13
CA GLY A 93 -1.09 29.20 -5.26
C GLY A 93 -0.28 28.31 -4.31
N GLU A 94 -0.80 28.09 -3.11
CA GLU A 94 -0.19 27.27 -2.06
C GLU A 94 -0.21 25.78 -2.42
N THR A 95 -1.33 25.25 -2.94
CA THR A 95 -1.39 23.84 -3.38
C THR A 95 -0.47 23.56 -4.55
N VAL A 96 -0.32 24.53 -5.47
CA VAL A 96 0.65 24.44 -6.57
C VAL A 96 2.07 24.43 -6.03
N SER A 97 2.39 25.32 -5.09
CA SER A 97 3.72 25.39 -4.46
C SER A 97 4.07 24.09 -3.72
N LEU A 98 3.16 23.55 -2.91
CA LEU A 98 3.33 22.27 -2.21
C LEU A 98 3.52 21.10 -3.19
N THR A 99 2.75 21.07 -4.27
CA THR A 99 2.93 20.09 -5.36
C THR A 99 4.32 20.19 -5.98
N GLY A 100 4.83 21.42 -6.17
CA GLY A 100 6.19 21.67 -6.61
C GLY A 100 7.23 21.09 -5.64
N HIS A 101 7.03 21.25 -4.33
CA HIS A 101 7.90 20.64 -3.31
C HIS A 101 7.85 19.11 -3.33
N TYR A 102 6.66 18.52 -3.44
CA TYR A 102 6.49 17.07 -3.58
C TYR A 102 7.31 16.52 -4.77
N HIS A 103 7.19 17.13 -5.95
CA HIS A 103 7.94 16.70 -7.13
C HIS A 103 9.46 16.92 -7.02
N ASN A 104 9.90 17.97 -6.32
CA ASN A 104 11.32 18.15 -6.02
C ASN A 104 11.85 17.01 -5.15
N LEU A 105 11.15 16.66 -4.06
CA LEU A 105 11.54 15.56 -3.19
C LEU A 105 11.53 14.22 -3.93
N LEU A 106 10.50 13.95 -4.73
CA LEU A 106 10.44 12.76 -5.57
C LEU A 106 11.66 12.66 -6.49
N ARG A 107 12.02 13.74 -7.20
CA ARG A 107 13.23 13.77 -8.05
C ARG A 107 14.52 13.54 -7.28
N MET A 108 14.60 14.05 -6.05
CA MET A 108 15.79 13.88 -5.20
C MET A 108 15.94 12.46 -4.65
N TRP A 109 14.83 11.75 -4.45
CA TRP A 109 14.82 10.43 -3.81
C TRP A 109 14.56 9.26 -4.77
N ALA A 110 14.21 9.54 -6.02
CA ALA A 110 14.00 8.53 -7.03
C ALA A 110 15.32 7.87 -7.47
N GLU A 111 15.27 6.55 -7.59
CA GLU A 111 16.24 5.70 -8.25
C GLU A 111 15.54 5.08 -9.47
N THR A 112 15.91 5.52 -10.66
CA THR A 112 15.29 5.11 -11.94
C THR A 112 16.25 4.32 -12.81
#